data_AF-A0A7I8EY80-F1
#
_entry.id   AF-A0A7I8EY80-F1
#
_cell.length_a   1.000
_cell.length_b   1.000
_cell.length_c   1.000
_cell.angle_alpha   90.00
_cell.angle_beta   90.00
_cell.angle_gamma   90.00
#
_symmetry.space_group_name_H-M   'P 1'
#
loop_
_entity.id
_entity.type
_entity.pdbx_description
1 polymer ?
#
loop_
_entity_poly.entity_id
_entity_poly.type
_entity_poly.pdbx_seq_one_letter_code
_entity_poly.pdbx_strand_id
1 'polypeptide(L)'
;MFMFFGISLNTIVIWLACHFIGDFAFQSTWMSIEKGKSWEVNFYHAATYTAVFVLFAHTSLLATALLFISHCIIDPLKARYKIIAPIWLDQLLHVLMILLILWFRF
;
A
#
# COMPACT_ATOMS: atom_id res chain seq x y z
N MET A 1 -19.72 17.07 8.05
CA MET A 1 -18.56 16.22 7.68
C MET A 1 -18.47 16.20 6.17
N PHE A 2 -17.33 16.60 5.58
CA PHE A 2 -17.19 16.64 4.12
C PHE A 2 -17.09 15.20 3.58
N MET A 3 -17.99 14.83 2.67
CA MET A 3 -18.11 13.48 2.12
C MET A 3 -17.91 13.53 0.61
N PHE A 4 -16.99 12.73 0.10
CA PHE A 4 -16.76 12.55 -1.33
C PHE A 4 -17.23 11.14 -1.71
N PHE A 5 -18.28 11.03 -2.53
CA PHE A 5 -18.94 9.76 -2.88
C PHE A 5 -19.33 8.88 -1.67
N GLY A 6 -19.63 9.48 -0.52
CA GLY A 6 -19.99 8.76 0.69
C GLY A 6 -18.81 8.36 1.60
N ILE A 7 -17.57 8.66 1.20
CA ILE A 7 -16.36 8.44 1.99
C ILE A 7 -15.99 9.75 2.68
N SER A 8 -15.66 9.70 3.97
CA SER A 8 -15.25 10.90 4.70
C SER A 8 -13.84 11.34 4.28
N LEU A 9 -13.60 12.65 4.20
CA LEU A 9 -12.26 13.19 3.93
C LEU A 9 -11.21 12.66 4.93
N ASN A 10 -11.60 12.53 6.21
CA ASN A 10 -10.72 11.99 7.25
C ASN A 10 -10.27 10.56 6.94
N THR A 11 -11.18 9.70 6.45
CA THR A 11 -10.86 8.34 6.05
C THR A 11 -9.82 8.33 4.93
N ILE A 12 -10.01 9.15 3.90
CA ILE A 12 -9.06 9.25 2.78
C ILE A 12 -7.68 9.68 3.29
N VAL A 13 -7.63 10.71 4.14
CA VAL A 13 -6.38 11.21 4.71
C VAL A 13 -5.68 10.16 5.57
N ILE A 14 -6.41 9.44 6.42
CA ILE A 14 -5.85 8.36 7.26
C ILE A 14 -5.26 7.24 6.40
N TRP A 15 -5.97 6.80 5.36
CA TRP A 15 -5.49 5.73 4.49
C TRP A 15 -4.27 6.16 3.66
N LEU A 16 -4.24 7.40 3.18
CA LEU A 16 -3.05 7.95 2.51
C LEU A 16 -1.87 8.11 3.48
N ALA A 17 -2.11 8.50 4.73
CA ALA A 17 -1.07 8.55 5.75
C ALA A 17 -0.52 7.14 6.04
N CYS A 18 -1.39 6.13 6.17
CA CYS A 18 -0.99 4.74 6.34
C CYS A 18 -0.11 4.26 5.18
N HIS A 19 -0.49 4.61 3.95
CA HIS A 19 0.29 4.29 2.76
C HIS A 19 1.71 4.85 2.85
N PHE A 20 1.86 6.15 3.05
CA PHE A 20 3.19 6.77 3.09
C PHE A 20 4.04 6.34 4.29
N ILE A 21 3.42 6.16 5.45
CA ILE A 21 4.11 5.67 6.66
C ILE A 21 4.59 4.23 6.46
N GLY A 22 3.74 3.36 5.91
CA GLY A 22 4.09 1.97 5.63
C GLY A 22 5.15 1.82 4.54
N ASP A 23 5.00 2.55 3.43
CA ASP A 23 5.83 2.36 2.24
C ASP A 23 7.18 3.07 2.33
N PHE A 24 7.26 4.18 3.09
CA PHE A 24 8.48 4.98 3.23
C PHE A 24 9.01 5.03 4.66
N ALA A 25 8.22 5.45 5.64
CA ALA A 25 8.74 5.72 6.98
C ALA A 25 9.18 4.43 7.71
N PHE A 26 8.43 3.34 7.53
CA PHE A 26 8.73 2.04 8.15
C PHE A 26 9.46 1.08 7.21
N GLN A 27 9.61 1.43 5.93
CA GLN A 27 10.49 0.71 5.04
C GLN A 27 11.96 1.02 5.37
N SER A 28 12.70 0.02 5.84
CA SER A 28 14.14 0.16 6.03
C SER A 28 14.90 0.27 4.70
N THR A 29 16.11 0.85 4.75
CA THR A 29 17.02 0.88 3.60
C THR A 29 17.30 -0.51 3.05
N TRP A 30 17.46 -1.51 3.93
CA TRP A 30 17.66 -2.90 3.53
C TRP A 30 16.46 -3.44 2.74
N MET A 31 15.22 -3.24 3.24
CA MET A 31 14.02 -3.65 2.51
C MET A 31 13.94 -3.02 1.12
N SER A 32 14.21 -1.72 1.01
CA SER A 32 14.16 -1.00 -0.27
C SER A 32 15.13 -1.57 -1.31
N ILE A 33 16.32 -2.02 -0.90
CA ILE A 33 17.35 -2.54 -1.81
C ILE A 33 17.10 -4.01 -2.16
N GLU A 34 16.61 -4.80 -1.21
CA GLU A 34 16.52 -6.26 -1.34
C GLU A 34 15.14 -6.77 -1.79
N LYS A 35 14.05 -6.00 -1.65
CA LYS A 35 12.68 -6.46 -2.04
C LYS A 35 12.56 -6.89 -3.50
N GLY A 36 13.31 -6.25 -4.40
CA GLY A 36 13.37 -6.65 -5.81
C GLY A 36 14.11 -7.97 -6.07
N LYS A 37 14.98 -8.39 -5.15
CA LYS A 37 15.85 -9.57 -5.29
C LYS A 37 15.28 -10.79 -4.57
N SER A 38 14.64 -10.59 -3.42
CA SER A 38 14.10 -11.67 -2.58
C SER A 38 12.60 -11.54 -2.37
N TRP A 39 11.86 -12.64 -2.61
CA TRP A 39 10.42 -12.70 -2.32
C TRP A 39 10.12 -12.63 -0.82
N GLU A 40 11.02 -13.14 0.01
CA GLU A 40 10.92 -13.04 1.47
C GLU A 40 11.00 -11.59 1.92
N VAL A 41 11.94 -10.80 1.38
CA VAL A 41 12.05 -9.38 1.74
C VAL A 41 10.85 -8.58 1.22
N ASN A 42 10.36 -8.90 0.02
CA ASN A 42 9.12 -8.32 -0.49
C ASN A 42 7.93 -8.61 0.42
N PHE A 43 7.82 -9.84 0.95
CA PHE A 43 6.82 -10.20 1.94
C PHE A 43 6.96 -9.37 3.22
N TYR A 44 8.18 -9.21 3.77
CA TYR A 44 8.39 -8.41 4.98
C TYR A 44 8.00 -6.95 4.77
N HIS A 45 8.32 -6.38 3.61
CA HIS A 45 7.93 -5.03 3.27
C HIS A 45 6.41 -4.90 3.14
N ALA A 46 5.76 -5.77 2.36
CA ALA A 46 4.31 -5.77 2.21
C ALA A 46 3.60 -5.99 3.56
N ALA A 47 4.11 -6.87 4.43
CA ALA A 47 3.55 -7.12 5.75
C ALA A 47 3.69 -5.89 6.66
N THR A 48 4.85 -5.23 6.64
CA THR A 48 5.09 -3.98 7.38
C THR A 48 4.15 -2.88 6.90
N TYR A 49 4.03 -2.72 5.58
CA TYR A 49 3.09 -1.80 4.94
C TYR A 49 1.65 -2.06 5.41
N THR A 50 1.16 -3.29 5.25
CA THR A 50 -0.20 -3.67 5.62
C THR A 50 -0.47 -3.53 7.13
N ALA A 51 0.51 -3.80 7.99
CA ALA A 51 0.35 -3.66 9.43
C ALA A 51 -0.03 -2.22 9.84
N VAL A 52 0.50 -1.20 9.16
CA VAL A 52 0.13 0.21 9.41
C VAL A 52 -1.36 0.43 9.17
N PHE A 53 -1.94 -0.13 8.11
CA PHE A 53 -3.37 -0.03 7.83
C PHE A 53 -4.21 -0.76 8.88
N VAL A 54 -3.81 -1.95 9.31
CA VAL A 54 -4.52 -2.68 10.37
C VAL A 54 -4.56 -1.88 11.67
N LEU A 55 -3.42 -1.28 12.05
CA LEU A 55 -3.28 -0.55 13.31
C LEU A 55 -4.01 0.79 13.32
N PHE A 56 -3.96 1.55 12.23
CA PHE A 56 -4.44 2.95 12.21
C PHE A 56 -5.71 3.17 11.37
N ALA A 57 -5.96 2.34 10.37
CA ALA A 57 -7.15 2.42 9.51
C ALA A 57 -8.21 1.34 9.83
N HIS A 58 -7.88 0.39 10.73
CA HIS A 58 -8.78 -0.68 11.19
C HIS A 58 -9.46 -1.44 10.04
N THR A 59 -8.66 -1.83 9.04
CA THR A 59 -9.13 -2.48 7.83
C THR A 59 -9.84 -3.80 8.11
N SER A 60 -10.89 -4.10 7.33
CA SER A 60 -11.49 -5.44 7.33
C SER A 60 -10.48 -6.49 6.88
N LEU A 61 -10.76 -7.77 7.14
CA LEU A 61 -9.89 -8.87 6.69
C LEU A 61 -9.71 -8.86 5.16
N LEU A 62 -10.78 -8.56 4.41
CA LEU A 62 -10.73 -8.48 2.95
C LEU A 62 -9.89 -7.29 2.48
N ALA A 63 -10.09 -6.09 3.04
CA ALA A 63 -9.27 -4.92 2.71
C ALA A 63 -7.78 -5.16 3.05
N THR A 64 -7.51 -5.78 4.19
CA THR A 64 -6.15 -6.17 4.61
C THR A 64 -5.49 -7.11 3.59
N ALA A 65 -6.22 -8.14 3.15
CA ALA A 65 -5.72 -9.08 2.14
C ALA A 65 -5.47 -8.39 0.79
N LEU A 66 -6.39 -7.52 0.34
CA LEU A 66 -6.23 -6.77 -0.92
C LEU A 66 -5.02 -5.84 -0.88
N LEU A 67 -4.83 -5.11 0.23
CA LEU A 67 -3.65 -4.26 0.43
C LEU A 67 -2.36 -5.09 0.37
N PHE A 68 -2.29 -6.19 1.12
CA PHE A 68 -1.10 -7.04 1.16
C PHE A 68 -0.77 -7.66 -0.21
N ILE A 69 -1.76 -8.27 -0.86
CA ILE A 69 -1.59 -8.96 -2.15
C ILE A 69 -1.22 -7.97 -3.23
N SER A 70 -1.90 -6.82 -3.30
CA SER A 70 -1.59 -5.79 -4.29
C SER A 70 -0.19 -5.25 -4.13
N HIS A 71 0.27 -4.99 -2.91
CA HIS A 71 1.65 -4.57 -2.62
C HIS A 71 2.65 -5.65 -3.04
N CYS A 72 2.33 -6.92 -2.75
CA CYS A 72 3.14 -8.06 -3.19
C CYS A 72 3.24 -8.21 -4.72
N ILE A 73 2.38 -7.55 -5.50
CA ILE A 73 2.37 -7.59 -6.97
C ILE A 73 2.99 -6.33 -7.57
N ILE A 74 2.54 -5.14 -7.16
CA ILE A 74 2.96 -3.86 -7.75
C ILE A 74 4.46 -3.65 -7.52
N ASP A 75 4.96 -3.93 -6.31
CA ASP A 75 6.37 -3.72 -5.99
C ASP A 75 7.31 -4.56 -6.86
N PRO A 76 7.10 -5.89 -7.04
CA PRO A 76 7.90 -6.65 -7.97
C PRO A 76 7.84 -6.16 -9.41
N LEU A 77 6.68 -5.66 -9.89
CA LEU A 77 6.59 -5.09 -11.24
C LEU A 77 7.55 -3.92 -11.44
N LYS A 78 7.81 -3.11 -10.40
CA LYS A 78 8.82 -2.05 -10.39
C LYS A 78 10.22 -2.57 -10.06
N ALA A 79 10.39 -3.20 -8.89
CA ALA A 79 11.68 -3.47 -8.28
C ALA A 79 12.38 -4.70 -8.87
N ARG A 80 11.61 -5.74 -9.24
CA ARG A 80 12.14 -6.99 -9.81
C ARG A 80 12.11 -7.00 -11.33
N TYR A 81 10.94 -6.79 -11.92
CA TYR A 81 10.70 -6.97 -13.35
C TYR A 81 10.96 -5.72 -14.20
N LYS A 82 11.08 -4.55 -13.56
CA LYS A 82 11.34 -3.26 -14.23
C LYS A 82 10.29 -2.91 -15.30
N ILE A 83 9.06 -3.39 -15.15
CA ILE A 83 7.91 -3.09 -16.02
C ILE A 83 7.38 -1.69 -15.71
N ILE A 84 7.35 -1.32 -14.43
CA ILE A 84 7.00 0.03 -13.97
C ILE A 84 8.29 0.82 -13.78
N ALA A 85 8.54 1.79 -14.68
CA ALA A 85 9.78 2.56 -14.66
C ALA A 85 9.75 3.75 -13.67
N PRO A 86 8.78 4.68 -13.72
CA PRO A 86 8.80 5.85 -12.83
C PRO A 86 8.13 5.58 -11.48
N ILE A 87 8.71 6.15 -10.41
CA ILE A 87 8.16 6.03 -9.05
C ILE A 87 6.73 6.58 -8.93
N TRP A 88 6.38 7.63 -9.68
CA TRP A 88 5.02 8.19 -9.60
C TRP A 88 3.96 7.21 -10.10
N LEU A 89 4.27 6.36 -11.09
CA LEU A 89 3.33 5.37 -11.63
C LEU A 89 3.10 4.24 -10.63
N ASP A 90 4.18 3.79 -10.00
CA ASP A 90 4.14 2.84 -8.88
C ASP A 90 3.25 3.35 -7.74
N GLN A 91 3.48 4.57 -7.27
CA GLN A 91 2.69 5.17 -6.20
C GLN A 91 1.22 5.42 -6.62
N LEU A 92 0.99 5.82 -7.88
CA LEU A 92 -0.36 5.96 -8.42
C LEU A 92 -1.13 4.65 -8.35
N LEU A 93 -0.52 3.51 -8.69
CA LEU A 93 -1.19 2.20 -8.62
C LEU A 93 -1.59 1.81 -7.19
N HIS A 94 -0.73 2.08 -6.20
CA HIS A 94 -1.05 1.85 -4.79
C HIS A 94 -2.20 2.74 -4.32
N VAL A 95 -2.17 4.03 -4.67
CA VAL A 95 -3.26 4.98 -4.33
C VAL A 95 -4.57 4.59 -5.01
N LEU A 96 -4.53 4.17 -6.29
CA LEU A 96 -5.72 3.68 -6.98
C LEU A 96 -6.30 2.44 -6.31
N MET A 97 -5.47 1.51 -5.81
CA MET A 97 -5.93 0.36 -5.05
C MET A 97 -6.63 0.78 -3.75
N ILE A 98 -6.05 1.73 -3.00
CA ILE A 98 -6.69 2.30 -1.80
C ILE A 98 -8.05 2.90 -2.11
N LEU A 99 -8.13 3.73 -3.16
CA LEU A 99 -9.38 4.36 -3.58
C LEU A 99 -10.42 3.32 -4.02
N LEU A 100 -9.99 2.24 -4.70
CA LEU A 100 -10.86 1.15 -5.11
C LEU A 100 -11.43 0.39 -3.90
N ILE A 101 -10.60 0.07 -2.91
CA ILE A 101 -11.03 -0.60 -1.67
C ILE A 101 -12.05 0.27 -0.92
N LEU A 102 -11.74 1.56 -0.75
CA LEU A 102 -12.64 2.52 -0.10
C LEU A 102 -13.95 2.71 -0.87
N TRP A 103 -13.90 2.72 -2.21
CA TRP A 103 -15.08 2.81 -3.07
C TRP A 103 -16.04 1.64 -2.85
N PHE A 104 -15.51 0.41 -2.75
CA PHE A 104 -16.30 -0.77 -2.43
C PHE A 104 -16.67 -0.92 -0.94
N ARG A 105 -16.24 0.03 -0.10
CA ARG A 105 -16.55 0.10 1.34
C ARG A 105 -16.11 -1.14 2.13
N PHE A 106 -14.96 -1.68 1.77
CA PHE A 106 -14.30 -2.74 2.54
C PHE A 106 -13.36 -2.18 3.61
#